data_AF-B5VYD4-F1
#
_entry.id   AF-B5VYD4-F1
#
_cell.length_a   1.000
_cell.length_b   1.000
_cell.length_c   1.000
_cell.angle_alpha   90.00
_cell.angle_beta   90.00
_cell.angle_gamma   90.00
#
_symmetry.space_group_name_H-M   'P 1'
#
loop_
_entity.id
_entity.type
_entity.pdbx_description
1 polymer ?
#
loop_
_entity_poly.entity_id
_entity_poly.type
_entity_poly.pdbx_seq_one_letter_code
_entity_poly.pdbx_strand_id
1 'polypeptide(L)' 'MTKSREGKGFDKRRPTKTTNGWRSINWAKVQRYVFKLQKRIFQAAKSGQDAKARRWQRLLVKSYYARLLAVRL' A
#
# COMPACT_ATOMS: atom_id res chain seq x y z
N MET A 1 32.84 -6.96 -54.87
CA MET A 1 31.40 -6.79 -54.59
C MET A 1 31.07 -7.50 -53.28
N THR A 2 31.04 -6.80 -52.14
CA THR A 2 29.89 -6.12 -51.48
C THR A 2 29.32 -6.96 -50.34
N LYS A 3 29.68 -6.55 -49.13
CA LYS A 3 29.08 -6.93 -47.85
C LYS A 3 27.56 -6.72 -47.90
N SER A 4 26.80 -7.70 -47.43
CA SER A 4 25.45 -7.46 -46.89
C SER A 4 25.41 -7.96 -45.46
N ARG A 5 25.56 -6.99 -44.53
CA ARG A 5 25.29 -7.18 -43.11
C ARG A 5 23.77 -7.24 -42.94
N GLU A 6 23.23 -8.38 -42.56
CA GLU A 6 21.84 -8.47 -42.13
C GLU A 6 21.69 -7.71 -40.80
N GLY A 7 21.08 -6.54 -40.87
CA GLY A 7 20.72 -5.76 -39.69
C GLY A 7 19.63 -6.50 -38.93
N LYS A 8 19.97 -7.03 -37.75
CA LYS A 8 18.95 -7.46 -36.78
C LYS A 8 18.16 -6.22 -36.38
N GLY A 9 16.91 -6.15 -36.83
CA GLY A 9 15.96 -5.12 -36.42
C GLY A 9 15.89 -5.07 -34.90
N PHE A 10 16.13 -3.89 -34.34
CA PHE A 10 15.98 -3.63 -32.92
C PHE A 10 14.49 -3.75 -32.58
N ASP A 11 14.08 -4.88 -32.01
CA ASP A 11 12.73 -5.11 -31.53
C ASP A 11 12.37 -4.02 -30.51
N LYS A 12 11.52 -3.08 -30.95
CA LYS A 12 10.99 -2.01 -30.10
C LYS A 12 9.98 -2.64 -29.15
N ARG A 13 10.48 -3.26 -28.07
CA ARG A 13 9.66 -3.69 -26.94
C ARG A 13 8.83 -2.49 -26.49
N ARG A 14 7.52 -2.57 -26.70
CA ARG A 14 6.57 -1.54 -26.26
C ARG A 14 6.79 -1.33 -24.75
N PRO A 15 6.84 -0.08 -24.25
CA PRO A 15 6.86 0.11 -22.81
C PRO A 15 5.59 -0.54 -22.25
N THR A 16 5.76 -1.63 -21.50
CA THR A 16 4.67 -2.23 -20.76
C THR A 16 4.10 -1.13 -19.89
N LYS A 17 2.82 -0.78 -20.07
CA LYS A 17 2.13 0.18 -19.19
C LYS A 17 2.42 -0.27 -17.77
N THR A 18 3.25 0.48 -17.06
CA THR A 18 3.45 0.34 -15.63
C THR A 18 2.10 0.66 -15.02
N THR A 19 1.27 -0.37 -14.83
CA THR A 19 0.02 -0.25 -14.09
C THR A 19 0.44 0.20 -12.71
N ASN A 20 0.33 1.51 -12.45
CA ASN A 20 0.69 2.12 -11.19
C ASN A 20 -0.06 1.34 -10.10
N GLY A 21 0.62 0.40 -9.41
CA GLY A 21 -0.03 -0.51 -8.45
C GLY A 21 -0.78 0.23 -7.35
N TRP A 22 -0.43 1.50 -7.14
CA TRP A 22 -1.16 2.48 -6.33
C TRP A 22 -2.63 2.67 -6.71
N ARG A 23 -2.97 2.59 -8.01
CA ARG A 23 -4.35 2.72 -8.51
C ARG A 23 -5.15 1.43 -8.35
N SER A 24 -4.51 0.26 -8.31
CA SER A 24 -5.20 -1.03 -8.13
C SER A 24 -5.50 -1.37 -6.67
N ILE A 25 -4.95 -0.63 -5.71
CA ILE A 25 -5.24 -0.83 -4.27
C ILE A 25 -6.68 -0.40 -3.97
N ASN A 26 -7.45 -1.28 -3.32
CA ASN A 26 -8.77 -0.92 -2.78
C ASN A 26 -8.62 -0.05 -1.52
N TRP A 27 -8.51 1.26 -1.72
CA TRP A 27 -8.33 2.24 -0.65
C TRP A 27 -9.48 2.27 0.36
N ALA A 28 -10.72 2.02 -0.09
CA ALA A 28 -11.87 1.97 0.79
C ALA A 28 -11.74 0.84 1.83
N LYS A 29 -11.18 -0.33 1.45
CA LYS A 29 -10.91 -1.42 2.38
C LYS A 29 -9.83 -1.05 3.41
N VAL A 30 -8.76 -0.40 2.94
CA VAL A 30 -7.65 0.06 3.79
C VAL A 30 -8.17 1.05 4.85
N GLN A 31 -8.91 2.07 4.42
CA GLN A 31 -9.49 3.09 5.30
C GLN A 31 -10.44 2.47 6.33
N ARG A 32 -11.36 1.59 5.91
CA ARG A 32 -12.28 0.91 6.84
C ARG A 32 -11.55 0.11 7.92
N TYR A 33 -10.47 -0.57 7.57
CA TYR A 33 -9.69 -1.34 8.53
C TYR A 33 -9.00 -0.44 9.55
N VAL A 34 -8.31 0.60 9.08
CA VAL A 34 -7.62 1.57 9.94
C VAL A 34 -8.62 2.28 10.87
N PHE A 35 -9.75 2.74 10.33
CA PHE A 35 -10.79 3.42 11.11
C PHE A 35 -11.37 2.54 12.21
N LYS A 36 -11.64 1.25 11.94
CA LYS A 36 -12.10 0.30 12.97
C LYS A 36 -11.08 0.18 14.10
N LEU A 37 -9.80 0.15 13.78
CA LEU A 37 -8.73 0.01 14.77
C LEU A 37 -8.56 1.29 15.60
N GLN A 38 -8.63 2.47 14.97
CA GLN A 38 -8.64 3.77 15.65
C GLN A 38 -9.86 3.92 16.57
N LYS A 39 -11.06 3.55 16.11
CA LYS A 39 -12.29 3.59 16.91
C LYS A 39 -12.18 2.69 18.15
N ARG A 40 -11.57 1.51 17.99
CA ARG A 40 -11.25 0.62 19.10
C ARG A 40 -10.30 1.31 20.09
N ILE A 41 -9.18 1.87 19.64
CA ILE A 41 -8.25 2.62 20.53
C ILE A 41 -9.00 3.71 21.30
N PHE A 42 -9.84 4.50 20.64
CA PHE A 42 -10.64 5.54 21.27
C PHE A 42 -11.60 4.99 22.34
N GLN A 43 -12.32 3.91 22.05
CA GLN A 43 -13.21 3.28 23.02
C GLN A 43 -12.45 2.74 24.23
N ALA A 44 -11.30 2.09 24.02
CA ALA A 44 -10.48 1.56 25.12
C ALA A 44 -9.93 2.69 26.01
N ALA A 45 -9.45 3.78 25.40
CA ALA A 45 -8.99 4.96 26.12
C ALA A 45 -10.13 5.62 26.91
N LYS A 46 -11.31 5.78 26.29
CA LYS A 46 -12.50 6.35 26.94
C LYS A 46 -12.96 5.53 28.16
N SER A 47 -12.82 4.20 28.11
CA SER A 47 -13.16 3.31 29.22
C SER A 47 -12.04 3.14 30.27
N GLY A 48 -10.94 3.90 30.18
CA GLY A 48 -9.81 3.79 31.12
C GLY A 48 -8.97 2.51 30.99
N GLN A 49 -9.14 1.75 29.91
CA GLN A 49 -8.39 0.52 29.66
C GLN A 49 -7.06 0.82 28.94
N ASP A 50 -6.16 1.53 29.61
CA ASP A 50 -4.93 2.05 28.99
C ASP A 50 -3.99 0.97 28.46
N ALA A 51 -3.89 -0.16 29.17
CA ALA A 51 -3.09 -1.31 28.71
C ALA A 51 -3.61 -1.85 27.37
N LYS A 52 -4.94 -1.88 27.19
CA LYS A 52 -5.61 -2.32 25.96
C LYS A 52 -5.43 -1.30 24.84
N ALA A 53 -5.57 0.00 25.15
CA ALA A 53 -5.30 1.07 24.21
C ALA A 53 -3.86 1.02 23.69
N ARG A 54 -2.87 0.87 24.58
CA ARG A 54 -1.45 0.70 24.23
C ARG A 54 -1.19 -0.52 23.36
N ARG A 55 -1.85 -1.65 23.64
CA ARG A 55 -1.76 -2.86 22.80
C ARG A 55 -2.30 -2.60 21.40
N TRP A 56 -3.41 -1.90 21.28
CA TRP A 56 -4.05 -1.58 20.00
C TRP A 56 -3.27 -0.53 19.21
N GLN A 57 -2.65 0.45 19.87
CA GLN A 57 -1.72 1.39 19.25
C GLN A 57 -0.51 0.66 18.64
N ARG A 58 0.12 -0.25 19.41
CA ARG A 58 1.22 -1.09 18.89
C ARG A 58 0.80 -1.91 17.67
N LEU A 59 -0.41 -2.44 17.67
CA LEU A 59 -0.97 -3.17 16.53
C LEU A 59 -1.19 -2.25 15.32
N LEU A 60 -1.69 -1.04 15.53
CA LEU A 60 -1.90 -0.05 14.48
C LEU A 60 -0.59 0.29 13.77
N VAL A 61 0.49 0.57 14.51
CA VAL A 61 1.80 0.90 13.94
C VAL A 61 2.38 -0.25 13.11
N LYS A 62 2.17 -1.51 13.53
CA LYS A 62 2.66 -2.70 12.81
C LYS A 62 1.78 -3.09 11.60
N SER A 63 0.55 -2.61 11.55
CA SER A 63 -0.43 -2.98 10.52
C SER A 63 0.03 -2.58 9.11
N TYR A 64 -0.07 -3.52 8.18
CA TYR A 64 0.21 -3.27 6.76
C TYR A 64 -0.70 -2.18 6.18
N TYR A 65 -2.01 -2.24 6.45
CA TYR A 65 -2.97 -1.26 5.95
C TYR A 65 -2.76 0.13 6.55
N ALA A 66 -2.30 0.23 7.80
CA ALA A 66 -1.97 1.52 8.39
C ALA A 66 -0.75 2.15 7.72
N ARG A 67 0.32 1.36 7.50
CA ARG A 67 1.50 1.81 6.76
C ARG A 67 1.15 2.21 5.33
N LEU A 68 0.34 1.41 4.65
CA LEU A 68 -0.09 1.69 3.28
C LEU A 68 -0.91 2.98 3.18
N LEU A 69 -1.77 3.26 4.16
CA LEU A 69 -2.51 4.52 4.23
C LEU A 69 -1.57 5.70 4.52
N ALA A 70 -0.58 5.52 5.39
CA ALA A 70 0.38 6.55 5.76
C ALA A 70 1.34 6.95 4.61
N VAL A 71 1.61 6.06 3.64
CA VAL A 71 2.41 6.41 2.45
C VAL A 71 1.60 7.16 1.40
N ARG A 72 0.28 7.00 1.42
CA ARG A 72 -0.62 7.73 0.50
C ARG A 72 -0.95 9.13 1.00
N LEU A 73 -1.13 9.30 2.31
CA LEU A 73 -1.36 10.58 2.98
C LEU A 73 -0.09 11.44 2.90
#